data_AF-A0A1F5ZI54-F1
#
_entry.id   AF-A0A1F5ZI54-F1
#
_cell.length_a   1.000
_cell.length_b   1.000
_cell.length_c   1.000
_cell.angle_alpha   90.00
_cell.angle_beta   90.00
_cell.angle_gamma   90.00
#
_symmetry.space_group_name_H-M   'P 1'
#
loop_
_entity.id
_entity.type
_entity.pdbx_description
1 polymer ?
#
loop_
_entity_poly.entity_id
_entity_poly.type
_entity_poly.pdbx_seq_one_letter_code
_entity_poly.pdbx_strand_id
1 'polypeptide(L)'
;MKRVHILHYLVLGAILIGGIATFIYVQSNTSIQFIVGIATAAAYVCWGLIHHALAGDLHEKIVVEYILIGAIAIVLLATVLGV
;
A
#
# COMPACT_ATOMS: atom_id res chain seq x y z
N MET A 1 15.22 -14.16 -15.00
CA MET A 1 14.89 -13.97 -13.57
C MET A 1 15.01 -12.52 -13.07
N LYS A 2 15.87 -11.63 -13.60
CA LYS A 2 15.91 -10.21 -13.18
C LYS A 2 14.69 -9.36 -13.61
N ARG A 3 14.12 -9.62 -14.80
CA ARG A 3 13.00 -8.84 -15.37
C ARG A 3 11.70 -8.96 -14.58
N VAL A 4 11.42 -10.13 -14.01
CA VAL A 4 10.21 -10.37 -13.20
C VAL A 4 10.26 -9.55 -11.91
N HIS A 5 11.41 -9.53 -11.22
CA HIS A 5 11.59 -8.66 -10.05
C HIS A 5 11.37 -7.18 -10.39
N ILE A 6 11.91 -6.69 -11.51
CA ILE A 6 11.70 -5.30 -11.95
C ILE A 6 10.21 -5.00 -12.16
N LEU A 7 9.45 -5.91 -12.77
CA LEU A 7 8.02 -5.72 -12.95
C LEU A 7 7.27 -5.62 -11.62
N HIS A 8 7.60 -6.45 -10.63
CA HIS A 8 6.98 -6.33 -9.29
C HIS A 8 7.23 -4.96 -8.67
N TYR A 9 8.46 -4.45 -8.74
CA TYR A 9 8.77 -3.11 -8.24
C TYR A 9 8.12 -1.99 -9.04
N LEU A 10 7.95 -2.14 -10.35
CA LEU A 10 7.18 -1.19 -11.17
C LEU A 10 5.70 -1.17 -10.77
N VAL A 11 5.10 -2.33 -10.47
CA VAL A 11 3.72 -2.41 -9.96
C VAL A 11 3.62 -1.72 -8.60
N LEU A 12 4.56 -1.97 -7.68
CA LEU A 12 4.59 -1.25 -6.41
C LEU A 12 4.69 0.26 -6.61
N GLY A 13 5.61 0.69 -7.48
CA GLY A 13 5.78 2.10 -7.83
C GLY A 13 4.49 2.71 -8.37
N ALA A 14 3.79 2.02 -9.27
CA ALA A 14 2.51 2.48 -9.80
C ALA A 14 1.42 2.57 -8.73
N ILE A 15 1.33 1.59 -7.81
CA ILE A 15 0.39 1.63 -6.68
C ILE A 15 0.65 2.85 -5.81
N LEU A 16 1.91 3.08 -5.41
CA LEU A 16 2.27 4.17 -4.50
C LEU A 16 2.14 5.54 -5.16
N ILE A 17 2.67 5.71 -6.38
CA ILE A 17 2.57 6.97 -7.12
C ILE A 17 1.11 7.28 -7.46
N GLY A 18 0.35 6.28 -7.91
CA GLY A 18 -1.08 6.43 -8.19
C GLY A 18 -1.86 6.80 -6.92
N GLY A 19 -1.61 6.10 -5.82
CA GLY A 19 -2.22 6.40 -4.52
C GLY A 19 -1.92 7.83 -4.06
N ILE A 20 -0.66 8.27 -4.11
CA ILE A 20 -0.26 9.63 -3.76
C ILE A 20 -0.90 10.67 -4.68
N ALA A 21 -0.86 10.44 -6.00
CA ALA A 21 -1.45 11.37 -6.97
C ALA A 21 -2.97 11.52 -6.76
N THR A 22 -3.68 10.42 -6.55
CA THR A 22 -5.11 10.44 -6.23
C THR A 22 -5.36 11.11 -4.88
N PHE A 23 -4.57 10.81 -3.85
CA PHE A 23 -4.69 11.40 -2.52
C PHE A 23 -4.56 12.93 -2.55
N ILE A 24 -3.61 13.46 -3.33
CA ILE A 24 -3.44 14.91 -3.54
C ILE A 24 -4.61 15.47 -4.36
N TYR A 25 -5.05 14.77 -5.41
CA TYR A 25 -6.16 15.21 -6.25
C TYR A 25 -7.47 15.38 -5.47
N VAL A 26 -7.75 14.50 -4.51
CA VAL A 26 -8.99 14.53 -3.70
C VAL A 26 -8.85 15.33 -2.40
N GLN A 27 -7.79 16.13 -2.22
CA GLN A 27 -7.48 16.82 -0.96
C GLN A 27 -8.56 17.78 -0.45
N SER A 28 -9.51 18.19 -1.29
CA SER A 28 -10.65 19.02 -0.88
C SER A 28 -11.71 18.27 -0.07
N ASN A 29 -11.67 16.93 -0.07
CA ASN A 29 -12.61 16.07 0.65
C ASN A 29 -11.84 15.05 1.49
N THR A 30 -11.72 15.33 2.78
CA THR A 30 -10.97 14.49 3.74
C THR A 30 -11.53 13.07 3.84
N SER A 31 -12.84 12.86 3.69
CA SER A 31 -13.44 11.53 3.72
C SER A 31 -13.00 10.68 2.52
N ILE A 32 -13.01 11.25 1.31
CA ILE A 32 -12.52 10.57 0.11
C ILE A 32 -11.01 10.35 0.20
N GLN A 33 -10.28 11.35 0.71
CA GLN A 33 -8.83 11.26 0.92
C GLN A 33 -8.46 10.12 1.88
N PHE A 34 -9.22 9.93 2.96
CA PHE A 34 -9.04 8.81 3.89
C PHE A 34 -9.33 7.45 3.22
N ILE A 35 -10.42 7.34 2.44
CA ILE A 35 -10.75 6.12 1.68
C ILE A 35 -9.64 5.77 0.69
N VAL A 36 -9.10 6.75 -0.04
CA VAL A 36 -7.97 6.56 -0.97
C VAL A 36 -6.74 6.07 -0.23
N GLY A 37 -6.47 6.61 0.96
CA GLY A 37 -5.39 6.18 1.83
C GLY A 37 -5.53 4.71 2.27
N ILE A 38 -6.72 4.31 2.73
CA ILE A 38 -7.03 2.91 3.09
C ILE A 38 -6.87 1.99 1.89
N ALA A 39 -7.41 2.37 0.73
CA ALA A 39 -7.31 1.58 -0.49
C ALA A 39 -5.84 1.40 -0.93
N THR A 40 -5.03 2.45 -0.82
CA THR A 40 -3.59 2.40 -1.13
C THR A 40 -2.84 1.48 -0.16
N ALA A 41 -3.13 1.57 1.15
CA ALA A 41 -2.54 0.70 2.16
C ALA A 41 -2.92 -0.77 1.92
N ALA A 42 -4.18 -1.06 1.62
CA ALA A 42 -4.64 -2.40 1.29
C ALA A 42 -3.96 -2.94 0.01
N ALA A 43 -3.83 -2.12 -1.03
CA ALA A 43 -3.12 -2.49 -2.26
C ALA A 43 -1.63 -2.78 -2.01
N TYR A 44 -0.97 -1.99 -1.15
CA TYR A 44 0.41 -2.25 -0.72
C TYR A 44 0.54 -3.60 -0.01
N VAL A 45 -0.35 -3.90 0.94
CA VAL A 45 -0.37 -5.20 1.64
C VAL A 45 -0.56 -6.34 0.65
N CYS A 46 -1.60 -6.28 -0.19
CA CYS A 46 -1.87 -7.30 -1.19
C CYS A 46 -0.68 -7.51 -2.14
N TRP A 47 -0.05 -6.43 -2.62
CA TRP A 47 1.14 -6.52 -3.46
C TRP A 47 2.29 -7.24 -2.74
N GLY A 48 2.56 -6.90 -1.47
CA GLY A 48 3.60 -7.53 -0.67
C GLY A 48 3.39 -9.03 -0.51
N LEU A 49 2.17 -9.42 -0.15
CA LEU A 49 1.80 -10.84 -0.01
C LEU A 49 1.96 -11.60 -1.33
N ILE A 50 1.48 -11.03 -2.44
CA ILE A 50 1.61 -11.65 -3.78
C ILE A 50 3.08 -11.74 -4.20
N HIS A 51 3.86 -10.68 -3.97
CA HIS A 51 5.28 -10.65 -4.33
C HIS A 51 6.07 -11.75 -3.61
N HIS A 52 5.88 -11.88 -2.29
CA HIS A 52 6.55 -12.89 -1.48
C HIS A 52 6.03 -14.31 -1.76
N ALA A 53 4.72 -14.47 -2.04
CA ALA A 53 4.18 -15.77 -2.45
C ALA A 53 4.83 -16.28 -3.73
N LEU A 54 5.00 -15.40 -4.72
CA LEU A 54 5.62 -15.74 -6.00
C LEU A 54 7.14 -15.89 -5.90
N ALA A 55 7.79 -15.23 -4.93
CA ALA A 55 9.20 -15.41 -4.63
C ALA A 55 9.48 -16.71 -3.84
N GLY A 56 8.44 -17.35 -3.30
CA GLY A 56 8.56 -18.60 -2.53
C GLY A 56 9.06 -18.39 -1.10
N ASP A 57 9.03 -17.15 -0.59
CA ASP A 57 9.51 -16.79 0.75
C ASP A 57 8.39 -16.27 1.66
N LEU A 58 7.12 -16.33 1.24
CA LEU A 58 6.00 -15.93 2.07
C LEU A 58 5.87 -16.84 3.31
N HIS A 59 5.97 -16.22 4.49
CA HIS A 59 5.71 -16.86 5.78
C HIS A 59 4.97 -15.90 6.72
N GLU A 60 4.42 -16.42 7.81
CA GLU A 60 3.54 -15.69 8.74
C GLU A 60 4.11 -14.36 9.22
N LYS A 61 5.41 -14.33 9.54
CA LYS A 61 6.10 -13.09 9.94
C LYS A 61 6.03 -11.98 8.86
N ILE A 62 6.19 -12.29 7.56
CA ILE A 62 6.04 -11.30 6.48
C ILE A 62 4.59 -10.83 6.39
N VAL A 63 3.63 -11.75 6.53
CA VAL A 63 2.20 -11.38 6.51
C VAL A 63 1.90 -10.36 7.60
N VAL A 64 2.36 -10.62 8.84
CA VAL A 64 2.19 -9.72 9.98
C VAL A 64 2.91 -8.39 9.75
N GLU A 65 4.13 -8.39 9.22
CA GLU A 65 4.89 -7.17 8.92
C GLU A 65 4.12 -6.24 7.96
N TYR A 66 3.63 -6.75 6.83
CA TYR A 66 2.89 -5.93 5.86
C TYR A 66 1.55 -5.43 6.44
N ILE A 67 0.80 -6.29 7.14
CA ILE A 67 -0.47 -5.88 7.78
C ILE A 67 -0.23 -4.78 8.82
N LEU A 68 0.79 -4.92 9.66
CA LEU A 68 1.13 -3.91 10.67
C LEU A 68 1.55 -2.58 10.03
N ILE A 69 2.36 -2.62 8.97
CA ILE A 69 2.74 -1.40 8.24
C ILE A 69 1.50 -0.72 7.64
N GLY A 70 0.60 -1.49 7.00
CA GLY A 70 -0.66 -0.96 6.47
C GLY A 70 -1.55 -0.36 7.56
N ALA A 71 -1.67 -1.02 8.72
CA ALA A 71 -2.44 -0.53 9.86
C ALA A 71 -1.85 0.77 10.44
N ILE A 72 -0.53 0.84 10.63
CA ILE A 72 0.17 2.05 11.09
C ILE A 72 -0.09 3.20 10.11
N ALA A 73 0.02 2.95 8.80
CA ALA A 73 -0.27 3.96 7.79
C ALA A 73 -1.70 4.50 7.89
N ILE A 74 -2.70 3.62 8.09
CA ILE A 74 -4.11 4.04 8.26
C ILE A 74 -4.29 4.87 9.53
N VAL A 75 -3.66 4.49 10.66
CA VAL A 75 -3.72 5.26 11.91
C VAL A 75 -3.09 6.65 11.74
N LEU A 76 -1.94 6.73 11.07
CA LEU A 76 -1.29 8.01 10.77
C LEU A 76 -2.17 8.89 9.87
N LEU A 77 -2.80 8.31 8.86
CA LEU A 77 -3.72 9.04 7.98
C LEU A 77 -4.95 9.55 8.72
N ALA A 78 -5.56 8.73 9.58
CA ALA A 78 -6.67 9.14 10.44
C ALA A 78 -6.27 10.36 11.30
N THR A 79 -5.08 10.28 11.92
CA THR A 79 -4.53 11.36 12.75
C THR A 79 -4.29 12.65 11.94
N VAL A 80 -3.70 12.55 10.75
CA VAL A 80 -3.38 13.70 9.89
C VAL A 80 -4.64 14.36 9.31
N LEU A 81 -5.63 13.55 8.94
CA LEU A 81 -6.88 14.03 8.34
C LEU A 81 -7.93 14.44 9.38
N GLY A 82 -7.69 14.16 10.67
CA GLY A 82 -8.61 14.46 11.75
C GLY A 82 -9.89 13.62 11.71
N VAL A 83 -9.78 12.35 11.30
CA VAL A 83 -10.88 11.38 11.18
C VAL A 83 -10.76 10.31 12.25
#